data_AF-A0A3N5KYM6-F1
#
_entry.id   AF-A0A3N5KYM6-F1
#
_cell.length_a   1.000
_cell.length_b   1.000
_cell.length_c   1.000
_cell.angle_alpha   90.00
_cell.angle_beta   90.00
_cell.angle_gamma   90.00
#
_symmetry.space_group_name_H-M   'P 1'
#
loop_
_entity.id
_entity.type
_entity.pdbx_description
1 polymer ?
#
loop_
_entity_poly.entity_id
_entity_poly.type
_entity_poly.pdbx_seq_one_letter_code
_entity_poly.pdbx_strand_id
1 'polypeptide(L)'
;MPYESEHESCQKFPPSPISSFGGDWREYGEGDPDKMAMIRFAVKRRALILFSLLSAVALRADDGIWLFNRFPSEAVQQKYGFQVTNQFLDKLRLGSVKFVGVASGSFVSPKGLLFTNHHVASECIQQLSSKGNDYMGNGYIAASEAEERKCPNLEADVLLSIVDVTSRVR
;
A
#
# COMPACT_ATOMS: atom_id res chain seq x y z
N MET A 1 27.68 -41.87 -31.00
CA MET A 1 27.04 -43.17 -31.27
C MET A 1 25.55 -42.99 -31.07
N PRO A 2 24.74 -43.32 -32.09
CA PRO A 2 23.33 -42.95 -32.20
C PRO A 2 22.43 -44.11 -31.76
N TYR A 3 21.13 -43.84 -31.60
CA TYR A 3 20.13 -44.90 -31.66
C TYR A 3 18.99 -44.47 -32.59
N GLU A 4 18.88 -45.23 -33.68
CA GLU A 4 17.86 -45.27 -34.74
C GLU A 4 16.44 -45.43 -34.16
N SER A 5 15.46 -44.64 -34.62
CA SER A 5 14.47 -44.97 -35.66
C SER A 5 13.69 -46.27 -35.40
N GLU A 6 12.37 -46.18 -35.29
CA GLU A 6 11.49 -47.03 -36.10
C GLU A 6 10.06 -46.48 -36.17
N HIS A 7 9.52 -46.62 -37.37
CA HIS A 7 8.17 -46.30 -37.83
C HIS A 7 7.18 -47.36 -37.34
N GLU A 8 5.97 -46.97 -36.96
CA GLU A 8 4.76 -47.81 -37.08
C GLU A 8 3.52 -46.90 -37.12
N SER A 9 2.97 -46.64 -38.30
CA SER A 9 1.87 -47.40 -38.92
C SER A 9 0.51 -47.11 -38.26
N CYS A 10 -0.20 -46.16 -38.88
CA CYS A 10 -1.57 -45.79 -38.57
C CYS A 10 -2.51 -46.93 -38.99
N GLN A 11 -2.89 -47.80 -38.06
CA GLN A 11 -3.91 -48.83 -38.30
C GLN A 11 -5.32 -48.21 -38.27
N LYS A 12 -5.96 -48.20 -39.44
CA LYS A 12 -7.37 -47.88 -39.62
C LYS A 12 -8.24 -48.96 -38.97
N PHE A 13 -9.03 -48.59 -37.97
CA PHE A 13 -10.12 -49.42 -37.48
C PHE A 13 -11.38 -49.22 -38.35
N PRO A 14 -12.14 -50.29 -38.67
CA PRO A 14 -13.36 -50.20 -39.45
C PRO A 14 -14.48 -49.50 -38.66
N PRO A 15 -15.46 -48.85 -39.32
CA PRO A 15 -16.57 -48.20 -38.64
C PRO A 15 -17.46 -49.24 -37.95
N SER A 16 -17.76 -49.00 -36.67
CA SER A 16 -18.73 -49.78 -35.90
C SER A 16 -20.18 -49.50 -36.36
N PRO A 17 -21.08 -50.50 -36.34
CA PRO A 17 -22.42 -50.38 -36.86
C PRO A 17 -23.36 -49.85 -35.78
N ILE A 18 -23.69 -48.55 -35.81
CA ILE A 18 -24.83 -48.03 -35.06
C ILE A 18 -25.64 -47.12 -35.99
N SER A 19 -26.30 -47.74 -36.97
CA SER A 19 -27.43 -47.17 -37.70
C SER A 19 -28.72 -47.79 -37.15
N SER A 20 -29.07 -47.43 -35.90
CA SER A 20 -30.36 -47.81 -35.31
C SER A 20 -30.70 -47.00 -34.05
N PHE A 21 -30.63 -45.68 -34.13
CA PHE A 21 -31.39 -44.81 -33.23
C PHE A 21 -32.06 -43.71 -34.07
N GLY A 22 -33.20 -44.08 -34.67
CA GLY A 22 -34.15 -43.12 -35.21
C GLY A 22 -34.89 -42.45 -34.06
N GLY A 23 -34.34 -41.35 -33.57
CA GLY A 23 -35.10 -40.32 -32.86
C GLY A 23 -35.37 -39.17 -33.82
N ASP A 24 -36.63 -38.80 -33.99
CA ASP A 24 -37.02 -37.62 -34.77
C ASP A 24 -36.48 -36.36 -34.06
N TRP A 25 -35.48 -35.71 -34.65
CA TRP A 25 -34.86 -34.51 -34.09
C TRP A 25 -35.81 -33.30 -34.03
N ARG A 26 -37.04 -33.41 -34.57
CA ARG A 26 -38.08 -32.37 -34.51
C ARG A 26 -38.86 -32.33 -33.19
N GLU A 27 -38.62 -33.25 -32.25
CA GLU A 27 -39.31 -33.27 -30.95
C GLU A 27 -38.58 -32.49 -29.84
N TYR A 28 -37.35 -32.00 -30.11
CA TYR A 28 -36.73 -30.96 -29.28
C TYR A 28 -37.29 -29.60 -29.69
N GLY A 29 -38.54 -29.37 -29.31
CA GLY A 29 -39.24 -28.12 -29.55
C GLY A 29 -38.42 -26.90 -29.13
N GLU A 30 -38.51 -25.84 -29.94
CA GLU A 30 -38.08 -24.50 -29.58
C GLU A 30 -38.50 -24.22 -28.14
N GLY A 31 -37.50 -24.12 -27.26
CA GLY A 31 -37.75 -23.91 -25.85
C GLY A 31 -38.62 -22.67 -25.65
N ASP A 32 -39.76 -22.84 -24.97
CA ASP A 32 -40.73 -21.80 -24.65
C ASP A 32 -40.03 -20.46 -24.35
N PRO A 33 -40.26 -19.42 -25.18
CA PRO A 33 -39.51 -18.17 -25.11
C PRO A 33 -39.64 -17.48 -23.74
N ASP A 34 -40.75 -17.69 -23.04
CA ASP A 34 -40.98 -17.15 -21.70
C ASP A 34 -40.18 -17.94 -20.66
N LYS A 35 -40.13 -19.27 -20.77
CA LYS A 35 -39.24 -20.09 -19.92
C LYS A 35 -37.78 -19.74 -20.18
N MET A 36 -37.39 -19.52 -21.43
CA MET A 36 -36.03 -19.11 -21.79
C MET A 36 -35.71 -17.70 -21.29
N ALA A 37 -36.65 -16.76 -21.36
CA ALA A 37 -36.50 -15.42 -20.79
C ALA A 37 -36.36 -15.47 -19.26
N MET A 38 -37.16 -16.29 -18.58
CA MET A 38 -37.09 -16.50 -17.14
C MET A 38 -35.79 -17.16 -16.70
N ILE A 39 -35.31 -18.18 -17.43
CA ILE A 39 -34.01 -18.81 -17.18
C ILE A 39 -32.88 -17.80 -17.38
N ARG A 40 -32.90 -17.02 -18.47
CA ARG A 40 -31.89 -15.96 -18.73
C ARG A 40 -31.90 -14.89 -17.65
N PHE A 41 -33.07 -14.49 -17.16
CA PHE A 41 -33.20 -13.51 -16.09
C PHE A 41 -32.72 -14.06 -14.74
N ALA A 42 -33.03 -15.31 -14.42
CA ALA A 42 -32.53 -15.99 -13.23
C ALA A 42 -31.00 -16.20 -13.27
N VAL A 43 -30.43 -16.56 -14.42
CA VAL A 43 -28.98 -16.70 -14.61
C VAL A 43 -28.28 -15.35 -14.49
N LYS A 44 -28.80 -14.28 -15.10
CA LYS A 44 -28.25 -12.92 -14.98
C LYS A 44 -28.30 -12.41 -13.53
N ARG A 45 -29.40 -12.65 -12.80
CA ARG A 45 -29.52 -12.30 -11.38
C ARG A 45 -28.53 -13.08 -10.51
N ARG A 46 -28.37 -14.39 -10.72
CA ARG A 46 -27.39 -15.21 -10.01
C ARG A 46 -25.96 -14.79 -10.31
N ALA A 47 -25.65 -14.46 -11.56
CA ALA A 47 -24.34 -13.94 -11.97
C ALA A 47 -24.03 -12.58 -11.33
N LEU A 48 -25.01 -11.68 -11.25
CA LEU A 48 -24.87 -10.39 -10.56
C LEU A 48 -24.64 -10.55 -9.04
N ILE A 49 -25.36 -11.46 -8.40
CA ILE A 49 -25.18 -11.76 -6.97
C ILE A 49 -23.79 -12.38 -6.71
N LEU A 50 -23.38 -13.35 -7.53
CA LEU A 50 -22.05 -13.97 -7.43
C LEU A 50 -20.93 -12.95 -7.69
N PHE A 51 -21.08 -12.07 -8.68
CA PHE A 51 -20.13 -11.00 -8.96
C PHE A 51 -20.02 -10.03 -7.78
N SER A 52 -21.16 -9.60 -7.21
CA SER A 52 -21.19 -8.72 -6.02
C SER A 52 -20.54 -9.37 -4.79
N LEU A 53 -20.74 -10.69 -4.59
CA LEU A 53 -20.13 -11.43 -3.49
C LEU A 53 -18.62 -11.60 -3.68
N LEU A 54 -18.16 -11.82 -4.92
CA LEU A 54 -16.73 -11.89 -5.24
C LEU A 54 -16.02 -10.54 -5.09
N SER A 55 -16.67 -9.43 -5.46
CA SER A 55 -16.09 -8.08 -5.33
C SER A 55 -15.89 -7.64 -3.87
N ALA A 56 -16.70 -8.14 -2.93
CA ALA A 56 -16.57 -7.79 -1.51
C ALA A 56 -15.31 -8.38 -0.85
N VAL A 57 -14.74 -9.45 -1.40
CA VAL A 57 -13.53 -10.11 -0.85
C VAL A 57 -12.24 -9.37 -1.26
N ALA A 58 -12.30 -8.47 -2.25
CA ALA A 58 -11.13 -7.81 -2.83
C ALA A 58 -10.73 -6.48 -2.15
N LEU A 59 -11.51 -5.95 -1.21
CA LEU A 59 -11.14 -4.75 -0.46
C LEU A 59 -10.26 -5.10 0.73
N ARG A 60 -8.97 -5.29 0.47
CA ARG A 60 -7.94 -5.24 1.51
C ARG A 60 -7.31 -3.85 1.51
N ALA A 61 -7.63 -3.05 2.51
CA ALA A 61 -6.85 -1.87 2.80
C ALA A 61 -5.53 -2.33 3.41
N ASP A 62 -4.48 -2.36 2.60
CA ASP A 62 -3.10 -2.41 3.06
C ASP A 62 -2.52 -0.99 3.09
N ASP A 63 -1.56 -0.78 4.00
CA ASP A 63 -0.96 0.50 4.40
C ASP A 63 -1.86 1.42 5.25
N GLY A 64 -1.24 2.14 6.18
CA GLY A 64 -1.92 3.04 7.11
C GLY A 64 -0.97 4.00 7.80
N ILE A 65 -1.44 5.22 8.02
CA ILE A 65 -0.80 6.20 8.90
C ILE A 65 -1.41 6.00 10.28
N TRP A 66 -0.61 5.42 11.18
CA TRP A 66 -1.09 5.03 12.51
C TRP A 66 -0.71 6.06 13.56
N LEU A 67 -1.60 6.25 14.53
CA LEU A 67 -1.25 7.01 15.73
C LEU A 67 -0.28 6.20 16.59
N PHE A 68 0.69 6.86 17.22
CA PHE A 68 1.61 6.20 18.16
C PHE A 68 0.88 5.46 19.30
N ASN A 69 -0.24 6.01 19.79
CA ASN A 69 -1.03 5.40 20.87
C ASN A 69 -2.07 4.37 20.39
N ARG A 70 -2.16 4.12 19.07
CA ARG A 70 -3.05 3.10 18.47
C ARG A 70 -2.35 2.34 17.34
N PHE A 71 -1.06 2.08 17.50
CA PHE A 71 -0.25 1.37 16.51
C PHE A 71 -0.62 -0.14 16.51
N PRO A 72 -0.82 -0.78 15.36
CA PRO A 72 -1.24 -2.18 15.27
C PRO A 72 -0.04 -3.14 15.40
N SER A 73 0.62 -3.16 16.57
CA SER A 73 1.85 -3.93 16.80
C SER A 73 1.74 -5.42 16.46
N GLU A 74 0.61 -6.05 16.77
CA GLU A 74 0.39 -7.48 16.50
C GLU A 74 0.34 -7.77 15.00
N ALA A 75 -0.40 -6.96 14.24
CA ALA A 75 -0.49 -7.11 12.78
C ALA A 75 0.88 -6.86 12.12
N VAL A 76 1.64 -5.87 12.60
CA VAL A 76 2.98 -5.57 12.10
C VAL A 76 3.96 -6.70 12.42
N GLN A 77 3.90 -7.28 13.62
CA GLN A 77 4.70 -8.46 13.97
C GLN A 77 4.36 -9.65 13.07
N GLN A 78 3.08 -9.93 12.85
CA GLN A 78 2.65 -11.06 12.01
C GLN A 78 3.08 -10.88 10.55
N LYS A 79 2.97 -9.65 10.02
CA LYS A 79 3.26 -9.37 8.61
C LYS A 79 4.75 -9.21 8.32
N TYR A 80 5.50 -8.55 9.20
CA TYR A 80 6.89 -8.15 8.97
C TYR A 80 7.90 -8.81 9.92
N GLY A 81 7.44 -9.55 10.92
CA GLY A 81 8.32 -10.20 11.90
C GLY A 81 8.98 -9.24 12.91
N PHE A 82 8.63 -7.96 12.90
CA PHE A 82 9.23 -6.94 13.77
C PHE A 82 8.37 -6.60 14.98
N GLN A 83 8.95 -6.73 16.18
CA GLN A 83 8.22 -6.54 17.43
C GLN A 83 8.29 -5.08 17.84
N VAL A 84 7.19 -4.38 17.61
CA VAL A 84 7.06 -2.96 17.98
C VAL A 84 6.59 -2.84 19.42
N THR A 85 7.52 -2.50 20.33
CA THR A 85 7.22 -2.28 21.76
C THR A 85 6.74 -0.86 22.02
N ASN A 86 6.04 -0.65 23.14
CA ASN A 86 5.64 0.69 23.57
C ASN A 86 6.85 1.61 23.80
N GLN A 87 7.94 1.09 24.37
CA GLN A 87 9.17 1.85 24.55
C GLN A 87 9.78 2.28 23.21
N PHE A 88 9.73 1.43 22.19
CA PHE A 88 10.17 1.78 20.85
C PHE A 88 9.31 2.90 20.26
N LEU A 89 7.97 2.80 20.39
CA LEU A 89 7.05 3.85 19.92
C LEU A 89 7.26 5.17 20.65
N ASP A 90 7.54 5.14 21.96
CA ASP A 90 7.87 6.34 22.73
C ASP A 90 9.18 6.97 22.28
N LYS A 91 10.22 6.16 22.04
CA LYS A 91 11.49 6.64 21.50
C LYS A 91 11.30 7.25 20.11
N LEU A 92 10.51 6.59 19.25
CA LEU A 92 10.22 7.07 17.90
C LEU A 92 9.46 8.41 17.95
N ARG A 93 8.44 8.51 18.80
CA ARG A 93 7.64 9.72 19.00
C ARG A 93 8.50 10.89 19.51
N LEU A 94 9.30 10.67 20.55
CA LEU A 94 10.14 11.72 21.15
C LEU A 94 11.33 12.09 20.25
N GLY A 95 11.78 11.18 19.40
CA GLY A 95 12.80 11.44 18.39
C GLY A 95 12.28 12.09 17.11
N SER A 96 10.96 12.15 16.91
CA SER A 96 10.33 12.75 15.73
C SER A 96 10.01 14.23 15.97
N VAL A 97 10.28 15.05 14.97
CA VAL A 97 10.09 16.50 15.04
C VAL A 97 9.20 16.95 13.89
N LYS A 98 8.31 17.90 14.18
CA LYS A 98 7.49 18.59 13.19
C LYS A 98 8.03 20.01 13.03
N PHE A 99 8.47 20.37 11.83
CA PHE A 99 8.70 21.76 11.47
C PHE A 99 7.37 22.39 11.10
N VAL A 100 6.93 23.36 11.90
CA VAL A 100 5.57 23.93 11.84
C VAL A 100 5.26 24.41 10.41
N GLY A 101 4.21 23.84 9.81
CA GLY A 101 3.75 24.22 8.46
C GLY A 101 4.59 23.72 7.29
N VAL A 102 5.71 23.01 7.52
CA VAL A 102 6.65 22.62 6.45
C VAL A 102 6.75 21.11 6.29
N ALA A 103 7.32 20.40 7.27
CA ALA A 103 7.74 19.02 7.09
C ALA A 103 8.09 18.32 8.43
N SER A 104 8.69 17.14 8.30
CA SER A 104 9.19 16.34 9.43
C SER A 104 10.72 16.44 9.56
N GLY A 105 11.21 16.05 10.73
CA GLY A 105 12.62 15.80 11.00
C GLY A 105 12.81 14.84 12.16
N SER A 106 14.06 14.67 12.56
CA SER A 106 14.40 13.80 13.69
C SER A 106 15.57 14.33 14.50
N PHE A 107 15.56 14.04 15.80
CA PHE A 107 16.77 14.14 16.62
C PHE A 107 17.69 12.97 16.30
N VAL A 108 18.95 13.28 16.03
CA VAL A 108 20.00 12.30 15.69
C VAL A 108 21.16 12.31 16.69
N SER A 109 21.13 13.17 17.72
CA SER A 109 22.09 13.16 18.82
C SER A 109 21.45 13.58 20.15
N PRO A 110 22.03 13.15 21.30
CA PRO A 110 21.55 13.52 22.63
C PRO A 110 21.73 15.01 22.96
N LYS A 111 22.51 15.75 22.16
CA LYS A 111 22.69 17.20 22.30
C LYS A 111 21.70 18.04 21.50
N GLY A 112 20.72 17.41 20.84
CA GLY A 112 19.68 18.12 20.10
C GLY A 112 20.00 18.38 18.62
N LEU A 113 20.96 17.67 18.03
CA LEU A 113 21.20 17.75 16.58
C LEU A 113 19.96 17.25 15.83
N LEU A 114 19.42 18.09 14.96
CA LEU A 114 18.25 17.82 14.14
C LEU A 114 18.63 17.52 12.70
N PHE A 115 17.93 16.55 12.10
CA PHE A 115 18.07 16.20 10.69
C PHE A 115 16.74 16.40 9.96
N THR A 116 16.80 17.03 8.78
CA THR A 116 15.67 17.22 7.86
C THR A 116 16.16 17.35 6.42
N ASN A 117 15.25 17.47 5.46
CA ASN A 117 15.62 17.62 4.07
C ASN A 117 16.08 19.05 3.76
N HIS A 118 16.93 19.18 2.74
CA HIS A 118 17.44 20.46 2.27
C HIS A 118 16.32 21.45 1.90
N HIS A 119 15.26 20.99 1.23
CA HIS A 119 14.14 21.86 0.83
C HIS A 119 13.37 22.42 2.04
N VAL A 120 13.32 21.68 3.15
CA VAL A 120 12.70 22.13 4.41
C VAL A 120 13.50 23.27 5.02
N ALA A 121 14.83 23.17 4.98
CA ALA A 121 15.73 24.20 5.50
C ALA A 121 16.01 25.34 4.49
N SER A 122 15.54 25.23 3.25
CA SER A 122 15.94 26.11 2.15
C SER A 122 15.65 27.58 2.43
N GLU A 123 14.49 27.89 3.01
CA GLU A 123 14.13 29.26 3.39
C GLU A 123 15.10 29.83 4.43
N CYS A 124 15.43 29.07 5.48
CA CYS A 124 16.44 29.48 6.45
C CYS A 124 17.82 29.69 5.79
N ILE A 125 18.27 28.75 4.96
CA ILE A 125 19.56 28.82 4.27
C ILE A 125 19.63 30.08 3.40
N GLN A 126 18.53 30.39 2.69
CA GLN A 126 18.44 31.58 1.85
C GLN A 126 18.46 32.86 2.67
N GLN A 127 17.73 32.92 3.78
CA GLN A 127 17.71 34.09 4.68
C GLN A 127 19.06 34.34 5.36
N LEU A 128 19.84 33.28 5.63
CA LEU A 128 21.19 33.38 6.18
C LEU A 128 22.25 33.74 5.13
N SER A 129 21.95 33.52 3.85
CA SER A 129 22.85 33.85 2.74
C SER A 129 22.91 35.36 2.51
N SER A 130 24.00 35.83 1.92
CA SER A 130 24.25 37.24 1.62
C SER A 130 25.09 37.37 0.34
N LYS A 131 25.31 38.61 -0.15
CA LYS A 131 26.18 38.84 -1.33
C LYS A 131 27.59 38.27 -1.16
N GLY A 132 28.12 38.23 0.07
CA GLY A 132 29.45 37.72 0.36
C GLY A 132 29.49 36.24 0.79
N ASN A 133 28.32 35.64 1.05
CA ASN A 133 28.23 34.25 1.51
C ASN A 133 26.98 33.59 0.93
N ASP A 134 27.15 32.80 -0.13
CA ASP A 134 26.07 32.00 -0.72
C ASP A 134 26.08 30.58 -0.13
N TYR A 135 25.22 30.35 0.86
CA TYR A 135 25.08 29.02 1.48
C TYR A 135 24.18 28.10 0.68
N MET A 136 23.35 28.64 -0.23
CA MET A 136 22.50 27.82 -1.09
C MET A 136 23.34 27.11 -2.16
N GLY A 137 24.26 27.84 -2.79
CA GLY A 137 25.16 27.29 -3.80
C GLY A 137 26.32 26.48 -3.23
N ASN A 138 26.95 26.95 -2.16
CA ASN A 138 28.19 26.35 -1.64
C ASN A 138 27.98 25.38 -0.47
N GLY A 139 26.78 25.35 0.11
CA GLY A 139 26.51 24.65 1.36
C GLY A 139 27.13 25.36 2.57
N TYR A 140 26.86 24.81 3.75
CA TYR A 140 27.38 25.31 5.01
C TYR A 140 27.62 24.16 5.99
N ILE A 141 28.78 24.18 6.65
CA ILE A 141 29.13 23.25 7.73
C ILE A 141 29.72 24.11 8.85
N ALA A 142 29.10 24.09 10.03
CA ALA A 142 29.66 24.73 11.22
C ALA A 142 30.80 23.86 11.77
N ALA A 143 31.98 24.44 12.01
CA ALA A 143 33.12 23.69 12.56
C ALA A 143 33.00 23.47 14.08
N SER A 144 32.12 24.24 14.74
CA SER A 144 31.83 24.17 16.17
C SER A 144 30.38 24.55 16.47
N GLU A 145 29.87 24.17 17.65
CA GLU A 145 28.51 24.53 18.11
C GLU A 145 28.33 26.07 18.15
N ALA A 146 29.40 26.83 18.43
CA ALA A 146 29.36 28.30 18.45
C ALA A 146 29.21 28.94 17.07
N GLU A 147 29.49 28.19 16.01
CA GLU A 147 29.32 28.63 14.62
C GLU A 147 27.94 28.28 14.06
N GLU A 148 27.11 27.51 14.79
CA GLU A 148 25.75 27.21 14.36
C GLU A 148 24.92 28.49 14.18
N ARG A 149 24.38 28.67 12.98
CA ARG A 149 23.63 29.87 12.64
C ARG A 149 22.19 29.76 13.08
N LYS A 150 21.70 30.80 13.73
CA LYS A 150 20.29 30.90 14.12
C LYS A 150 19.41 31.15 12.89
N CYS A 151 18.63 30.14 12.49
CA CYS A 151 17.57 30.30 11.50
C CYS A 151 16.51 31.30 12.00
N PRO A 152 16.19 32.36 11.24
CA PRO A 152 15.07 33.22 11.56
C PRO A 152 13.74 32.45 11.42
N ASN A 153 12.82 32.64 12.37
CA ASN A 153 11.44 32.13 12.31
C ASN A 153 11.27 30.61 12.10
N LEU A 154 12.30 29.80 12.35
CA LEU A 154 12.19 28.34 12.27
C LEU A 154 11.75 27.78 13.63
N GLU A 155 10.62 27.07 13.63
CA GLU A 155 10.06 26.42 14.81
C GLU A 155 10.02 24.89 14.62
N ALA A 156 10.32 24.18 15.70
CA ALA A 156 10.38 22.73 15.76
C ALA A 156 9.58 22.22 16.97
N ASP A 157 8.53 21.45 16.69
CA ASP A 157 7.64 20.88 17.70
C ASP A 157 7.91 19.40 17.93
N VAL A 158 7.77 18.97 19.18
CA VAL A 158 7.86 17.56 19.59
C VAL A 158 6.53 17.12 20.20
N LEU A 159 6.02 15.96 19.76
CA LEU A 159 4.79 15.41 20.30
C LEU A 159 5.03 14.76 21.66
N LEU A 160 4.70 15.46 22.75
CA LEU A 160 4.91 14.97 24.12
C LEU A 160 3.86 13.96 24.60
N SER A 161 2.60 14.11 24.18
CA SER A 161 1.52 13.21 24.59
C SER A 161 0.34 13.25 23.61
N ILE A 162 -0.39 12.14 23.53
CA ILE A 162 -1.65 12.03 22.80
C ILE A 162 -2.74 11.64 23.79
N VAL A 163 -3.80 12.44 23.89
CA VAL A 163 -4.92 12.21 24.80
C VAL A 163 -6.21 12.15 23.99
N ASP A 164 -6.99 11.09 24.18
CA ASP A 164 -8.33 11.02 23.60
C ASP A 164 -9.29 11.92 24.39
N VAL A 165 -9.78 12.98 23.74
CA VAL A 165 -10.73 13.94 24.32
C VAL A 165 -12.11 13.85 23.68
N THR A 166 -12.41 12.78 22.94
CA THR A 166 -13.65 12.63 22.16
C THR A 166 -14.90 12.88 23.00
N SER A 167 -14.94 12.39 24.25
CA SER A 167 -16.09 12.58 25.14
C SER A 167 -16.30 14.03 25.61
N ARG A 168 -15.27 14.89 25.55
CA ARG A 168 -15.32 16.28 26.03
C ARG A 168 -15.78 17.29 24.97
N VAL A 169 -15.75 16.89 23.70
CA VAL A 169 -16.00 17.78 22.54
C VAL A 169 -17.13 17.30 21.63
N ARG A 170 -17.93 16.34 22.10
CA ARG A 170 -19.13 15.85 21.41
C ARG A 170 -20.30 16.81 21.51
#